data_AF-A0A2V9STU7-F1
#
_entry.id   AF-A0A2V9STU7-F1
#
_cell.length_a   1.000
_cell.length_b   1.000
_cell.length_c   1.000
_cell.angle_alpha   90.00
_cell.angle_beta   90.00
_cell.angle_gamma   90.00
#
_symmetry.space_group_name_H-M   'P 1'
#
loop_
_entity.id
_entity.type
_entity.pdbx_description
1 polymer ?
#
loop_
_entity_poly.entity_id
_entity_poly.type
_entity_poly.pdbx_seq_one_letter_code
_entity_poly.pdbx_strand_id
1 'polypeptide(L)'
;MRKEPRSVRSNQRSRQTLTAKQKRELARLAAVRDDQIDISDVPELPPAAWKDVVRGRFYRPVKQAVSMRLDADVVAWLKKRGKGYQTRANRILRERMLDESRRA
;
A
#
# COMPACT_ATOMS: atom_id res chain seq x y z
N MET A 1 -8.06 14.74 26.76
CA MET A 1 -7.73 13.33 26.41
C MET A 1 -7.65 13.18 24.89
N ARG A 2 -6.45 13.15 24.31
CA ARG A 2 -6.25 12.93 22.86
C ARG A 2 -6.24 11.43 22.60
N LYS A 3 -7.19 10.91 21.83
CA LYS A 3 -7.16 9.50 21.37
C LYS A 3 -6.11 9.42 20.26
N GLU A 4 -5.05 8.65 20.50
CA GLU A 4 -4.03 8.35 19.50
C GLU A 4 -4.66 7.78 18.22
N PRO A 5 -4.15 8.11 17.02
CA PRO A 5 -4.56 7.42 15.81
C PRO A 5 -4.23 5.94 16.01
N ARG A 6 -5.23 5.06 15.84
CA ARG A 6 -5.02 3.61 15.87
C ARG A 6 -3.95 3.28 14.83
N SER A 7 -2.72 3.11 15.32
CA SER A 7 -1.65 2.44 14.59
C SER A 7 -2.27 1.18 14.04
N VAL A 8 -2.33 1.08 12.70
CA VAL A 8 -2.52 -0.21 12.07
C VAL A 8 -1.32 -0.99 12.54
N ARG A 9 -1.50 -1.78 13.61
CA ARG A 9 -0.52 -2.79 14.00
C ARG A 9 -0.33 -3.59 12.73
N SER A 10 0.77 -3.35 12.02
CA SER A 10 1.27 -4.35 11.11
C SER A 10 1.37 -5.56 12.02
N ASN A 11 0.55 -6.57 11.74
CA ASN A 11 0.73 -7.85 12.35
C ASN A 11 2.05 -8.33 11.76
N GLN A 12 3.16 -7.85 12.33
CA GLN A 12 4.44 -8.51 12.30
C GLN A 12 4.11 -9.86 12.93
N ARG A 13 3.57 -10.76 12.10
CA ARG A 13 3.78 -12.19 12.24
C ARG A 13 5.24 -12.26 12.64
N SER A 14 5.46 -12.69 13.88
CA SER A 14 6.75 -12.80 14.52
C SER A 14 7.82 -13.00 13.45
N ARG A 15 8.82 -12.11 13.40
CA ARG A 15 10.06 -12.40 12.67
C ARG A 15 10.70 -13.59 13.38
N GLN A 16 10.12 -14.77 13.18
CA GLN A 16 10.59 -16.01 13.77
C GLN A 16 12.00 -16.18 13.24
N THR A 17 12.96 -16.17 14.15
CA THR A 17 14.34 -16.44 13.81
C THR A 17 14.40 -17.85 13.24
N LEU A 18 14.92 -17.96 12.01
CA LEU A 18 15.06 -19.24 11.33
C LEU A 18 15.87 -20.20 12.21
N THR A 19 15.36 -21.41 12.38
CA THR A 19 16.08 -22.49 13.06
C THR A 19 17.36 -22.85 12.31
N ALA A 20 18.34 -23.45 12.98
CA ALA A 20 19.59 -23.88 12.34
C ALA A 20 19.34 -24.83 11.15
N LYS A 21 18.32 -25.70 11.25
CA LYS A 21 17.89 -26.59 10.16
C LYS A 21 17.38 -25.79 8.95
N GLN A 22 16.52 -24.80 9.16
CA GLN A 22 16.00 -23.95 8.09
C GLN A 22 17.11 -23.13 7.41
N LYS A 23 18.10 -22.63 8.17
CA LYS A 23 19.24 -21.90 7.59
C LYS A 23 20.11 -22.79 6.70
N ARG A 24 20.36 -24.04 7.13
CA ARG A 24 21.11 -25.02 6.32
C ARG A 24 20.35 -25.38 5.05
N GLU A 25 19.04 -25.55 5.13
CA GLU A 25 18.21 -25.84 3.97
C GLU A 25 18.20 -24.66 2.98
N LEU A 26 18.06 -23.42 3.46
CA LEU A 26 18.15 -22.24 2.60
C LEU A 26 19.53 -22.09 1.95
N ALA A 27 20.62 -22.37 2.67
CA ALA A 27 21.96 -22.34 2.11
C ALA A 27 22.16 -23.42 1.03
N ARG A 28 21.54 -24.60 1.20
CA ARG A 28 21.52 -25.67 0.20
C ARG A 28 20.74 -25.24 -1.05
N LEU A 29 19.54 -24.70 -0.88
CA LEU A 29 18.71 -24.23 -2.00
C LEU A 29 19.36 -23.07 -2.76
N ALA A 30 20.01 -22.14 -2.05
CA ALA A 30 20.73 -21.02 -2.67
C ALA A 30 21.98 -21.44 -3.46
N ALA A 31 22.50 -22.65 -3.22
CA ALA A 31 23.63 -23.21 -3.95
C ALA A 31 23.21 -23.99 -5.21
N VAL A 32 21.90 -24.24 -5.39
CA VAL A 32 21.36 -24.83 -6.63
C VAL A 32 21.49 -23.79 -7.74
N ARG A 33 21.96 -24.21 -8.91
CA ARG A 33 22.08 -23.34 -10.09
C ARG A 33 20.70 -23.12 -10.73
N ASP A 34 20.50 -21.95 -11.34
CA ASP A 34 19.23 -21.57 -11.96
C ASP A 34 18.75 -22.56 -13.03
N ASP A 35 19.67 -23.22 -13.75
CA ASP A 35 19.38 -24.23 -14.78
C ASP A 35 18.80 -25.54 -14.23
N GLN A 36 18.91 -25.77 -12.91
CA GLN A 36 18.38 -26.95 -12.23
C GLN A 36 17.05 -26.66 -11.51
N ILE A 37 16.53 -25.43 -11.59
CA ILE A 37 15.27 -25.06 -10.97
C ILE A 37 14.12 -25.55 -11.86
N ASP A 38 13.34 -26.50 -11.35
CA ASP A 38 12.11 -26.94 -11.98
C ASP A 38 11.02 -25.86 -11.83
N ILE A 39 10.56 -25.33 -12.96
CA ILE A 39 9.49 -24.33 -13.07
C ILE A 39 8.26 -24.88 -13.80
N SER A 40 8.17 -26.20 -13.96
CA SER A 40 7.11 -26.85 -14.74
C SER A 40 5.70 -26.58 -14.21
N ASP A 41 5.56 -26.29 -12.91
CA ASP A 41 4.30 -25.98 -12.24
C ASP A 41 3.90 -24.49 -12.34
N VAL A 42 4.86 -23.60 -12.59
CA VAL A 42 4.66 -22.15 -12.69
C VAL A 42 5.35 -21.63 -13.96
N PRO A 43 4.69 -21.79 -15.14
CA PRO A 43 5.25 -21.29 -16.38
C PRO A 43 5.38 -19.77 -16.36
N GLU A 44 6.43 -19.26 -17.01
CA GLU A 44 6.64 -17.82 -17.13
C GLU A 44 5.47 -17.14 -17.86
N LEU A 45 5.01 -16.02 -17.33
CA LEU A 45 3.95 -15.23 -17.96
C LEU A 45 4.48 -14.60 -19.26
N PRO A 46 3.83 -14.86 -20.42
CA PRO A 46 4.29 -14.32 -21.69
C PRO A 46 4.22 -12.78 -21.67
N PRO A 47 5.11 -12.06 -22.39
CA PRO A 47 5.12 -10.59 -22.41
C PRO A 47 3.75 -9.95 -22.74
N ALA A 48 2.93 -10.63 -23.52
CA ALA A 48 1.56 -10.20 -23.84
C ALA A 48 0.62 -10.16 -22.63
N ALA A 49 0.79 -11.09 -21.67
CA ALA A 49 -0.01 -11.14 -20.44
C ALA A 49 0.31 -9.98 -19.48
N TRP A 50 1.45 -9.31 -19.66
CA TRP A 50 1.83 -8.13 -18.86
C TRP A 50 1.12 -6.84 -19.30
N LYS A 51 0.48 -6.82 -20.48
CA LYS A 51 -0.18 -5.62 -21.03
C LYS A 51 -1.34 -5.13 -20.16
N ASP A 52 -2.09 -6.04 -19.56
CA ASP A 52 -3.30 -5.73 -18.78
C ASP A 52 -3.07 -5.75 -17.26
N VAL A 53 -1.81 -5.85 -16.82
CA VAL A 53 -1.48 -5.91 -15.39
C VAL A 53 -1.70 -4.53 -14.75
N VAL A 54 -2.73 -4.45 -13.91
CA VAL A 54 -3.03 -3.26 -13.11
C VAL A 54 -2.04 -3.14 -11.95
N ARG A 55 -1.03 -2.29 -12.13
CA ARG A 55 -0.11 -1.91 -11.04
C ARG A 55 -0.90 -1.20 -9.93
N GLY A 56 -0.68 -1.62 -8.69
CA GLY A 56 -1.23 -0.93 -7.52
C GLY A 56 -2.69 -1.23 -7.20
N ARG A 57 -3.29 -2.31 -7.72
CA ARG A 57 -4.67 -2.72 -7.35
C ARG A 57 -4.93 -2.83 -5.85
N PHE A 58 -3.91 -3.16 -5.06
CA PHE A 58 -3.97 -3.26 -3.60
C PHE A 58 -3.41 -2.04 -2.85
N TYR A 59 -3.01 -0.99 -3.55
CA TYR A 59 -2.50 0.21 -2.92
C TYR A 59 -3.61 0.88 -2.08
N ARG A 60 -3.36 1.00 -0.78
CA ARG A 60 -4.22 1.74 0.15
C ARG A 60 -3.44 2.94 0.68
N PRO A 61 -3.88 4.18 0.38
CA PRO A 61 -3.23 5.37 0.93
C PRO A 61 -3.26 5.35 2.46
N VAL A 62 -2.10 5.48 3.08
CA VAL A 62 -1.97 5.62 4.54
C VAL A 62 -2.39 7.03 4.91
N LYS A 63 -3.44 7.16 5.73
CA LYS A 63 -3.92 8.46 6.22
C LYS A 63 -3.04 8.91 7.37
N GLN A 64 -2.47 10.10 7.26
CA GLN A 64 -1.76 10.75 8.36
C GLN A 64 -2.72 11.69 9.09
N ALA A 65 -2.79 11.59 10.41
CA ALA A 65 -3.63 12.45 11.23
C ALA A 65 -2.91 13.80 11.43
N VAL A 66 -3.29 14.80 10.65
CA VAL A 66 -2.75 16.16 10.73
C VAL A 66 -3.80 17.08 11.36
N SER A 67 -3.36 17.95 12.28
CA SER A 67 -4.21 19.01 12.83
C SER A 67 -4.04 20.27 11.97
N MET A 68 -5.00 20.58 11.12
CA MET A 68 -5.03 21.80 10.31
C MET A 68 -6.30 22.61 10.58
N ARG A 69 -6.21 23.93 10.36
CA ARG A 69 -7.37 24.83 10.39
C ARG A 69 -7.93 24.98 8.97
N LEU A 70 -9.25 25.01 8.85
CA LEU A 70 -9.99 25.27 7.62
C LEU A 70 -10.99 26.38 7.91
N ASP A 71 -11.29 27.20 6.90
CA ASP A 71 -12.26 28.28 7.04
C ASP A 71 -13.67 27.75 7.31
N ALA A 72 -14.46 28.57 8.02
CA ALA A 72 -15.78 28.18 8.50
C ALA A 72 -16.76 27.88 7.35
N ASP A 73 -16.70 28.66 6.28
CA ASP A 73 -17.48 28.50 5.05
C ASP A 73 -17.11 27.22 4.30
N VAL A 74 -15.82 26.91 4.20
CA VAL A 74 -15.32 25.67 3.60
C VAL A 74 -15.82 24.45 4.38
N VAL A 75 -15.77 24.51 5.71
CA VAL A 75 -16.30 23.44 6.57
C VAL A 75 -17.82 23.30 6.42
N ALA A 76 -18.55 24.42 6.38
CA ALA A 76 -20.00 24.42 6.17
C ALA A 76 -20.37 23.80 4.80
N TRP A 77 -19.67 24.19 3.74
CA TRP A 77 -19.85 23.65 2.40
C TRP A 77 -19.57 22.14 2.34
N LEU A 78 -18.46 21.68 2.93
CA LEU A 78 -18.12 20.26 2.99
C LEU A 78 -19.17 19.44 3.76
N LYS A 79 -19.74 20.00 4.83
CA LYS A 79 -20.79 19.37 5.63
C LYS A 79 -22.18 19.38 4.96
N LYS A 80 -22.43 20.24 3.96
CA LYS A 80 -23.73 20.35 3.27
C LYS A 80 -24.26 19.02 2.74
N ARG A 81 -23.40 18.11 2.29
CA ARG A 81 -23.80 16.75 1.83
C ARG A 81 -23.66 15.65 2.89
N GLY A 82 -23.83 15.99 4.17
CA GLY A 82 -23.91 15.03 5.27
C GLY A 82 -22.58 14.49 5.81
N LYS A 83 -22.63 13.30 6.40
CA LYS A 83 -21.50 12.63 7.06
C LYS A 83 -20.32 12.40 6.09
N GLY A 84 -19.10 12.37 6.63
CA GLY A 84 -17.90 12.05 5.85
C GLY A 84 -17.19 13.24 5.19
N TYR A 85 -17.41 14.46 5.69
CA TYR A 85 -16.79 15.68 5.15
C TYR A 85 -15.24 15.61 5.12
N GLN A 86 -14.60 14.95 6.10
CA GLN A 86 -13.15 14.75 6.14
C GLN A 86 -12.64 13.88 4.99
N THR A 87 -13.35 12.78 4.68
CA THR A 87 -13.03 11.92 3.54
C THR A 87 -13.18 12.69 2.22
N ARG A 88 -14.19 13.55 2.13
CA ARG A 88 -14.42 14.40 0.96
C ARG A 88 -13.34 15.46 0.79
N ALA A 89 -12.93 16.12 1.87
CA ALA A 89 -11.81 17.06 1.87
C ALA A 89 -10.53 16.38 1.36
N ASN A 90 -10.19 15.22 1.92
CA ASN A 90 -9.01 14.47 1.49
C ASN A 90 -9.08 14.02 0.02
N ARG A 91 -10.28 13.69 -0.49
CA ARG A 91 -10.47 13.38 -1.92
C ARG A 91 -10.19 14.58 -2.81
N ILE A 92 -10.76 15.75 -2.48
CA ILE A 92 -10.55 17.00 -3.25
C ILE A 92 -9.06 17.37 -3.27
N LEU A 93 -8.39 17.31 -2.12
CA LEU A 93 -6.96 17.61 -2.03
C LEU A 93 -6.13 16.64 -2.88
N ARG A 94 -6.47 15.35 -2.90
CA ARG A 94 -5.80 14.36 -3.74
C ARG A 94 -6.00 14.62 -5.23
N GLU A 95 -7.23 14.93 -5.65
CA GLU A 95 -7.53 15.27 -7.04
C GLU A 95 -6.68 16.46 -7.51
N ARG A 96 -6.63 17.54 -6.71
CA ARG A 96 -5.81 18.71 -7.01
C ARG A 96 -4.31 18.41 -7.09
N MET A 97 -3.78 17.64 -6.13
CA MET A 97 -2.38 17.21 -6.13
C MET A 97 -2.01 16.40 -7.39
N LEU A 98 -2.88 15.45 -7.80
CA LEU A 98 -2.65 14.62 -8.99
C LEU A 98 -2.77 15.43 -10.29
N ASP A 99 -3.68 16.41 -10.34
CA ASP A 99 -3.80 17.31 -11.49
C ASP A 99 -2.55 18.17 -11.67
N GLU A 100 -1.96 18.65 -10.57
CA GLU A 100 -0.72 19.42 -10.57
C GLU A 100 0.48 18.55 -10.99
N SER A 101 0.59 17.33 -10.44
CA SER A 101 1.67 16.39 -10.79
C SER A 101 1.62 15.88 -12.23
N ARG A 102 0.48 16.01 -12.92
CA ARG A 102 0.34 15.66 -14.34
C ARG A 102 0.70 16.79 -15.29
N ARG A 103 0.76 18.02 -14.79
CA ARG A 103 1.06 19.24 -15.57
C ARG A 103 2.54 19.62 -15.50
N ALA A 104 3.25 19.12 -14.49
CA ALA A 104 4.71 19.19 -14.37
C ALA A 104 5.36 18.05 -15.17
#